data_AF-A0A231H2Q9-F1
#
_entry.id   AF-A0A231H2Q9-F1
#
_cell.length_a   1.000
_cell.length_b   1.000
_cell.length_c   1.000
_cell.angle_alpha   90.00
_cell.angle_beta   90.00
_cell.angle_gamma   90.00
#
_symmetry.space_group_name_H-M   'P 1'
#
loop_
_entity.id
_entity.type
_entity.pdbx_description
1 polymer ?
#
loop_
_entity_poly.entity_id
_entity_poly.type
_entity_poly.pdbx_seq_one_letter_code
_entity_poly.pdbx_strand_id
1 'polypeptide(L)' 'MPSANSVPTLSRLDFDRLEHRGAAGTAAILDEMDSAVADRWRGEHAGWRGRHWAYLDDAHGGLRLHPINVTRASRQAAA' A
#
# COMPACT_ATOMS: atom_id res chain seq x y z
N MET A 1 5.42 -12.44 10.25
CA MET A 1 5.71 -12.24 8.81
C MET A 1 4.38 -12.23 8.07
N PRO A 2 3.94 -11.12 7.47
CA PRO A 2 2.79 -11.18 6.57
C PRO A 2 3.16 -12.12 5.41
N SER A 3 2.38 -13.19 5.20
CA SER A 3 2.53 -14.12 4.08
C SER A 3 2.58 -13.35 2.76
N ALA A 4 3.13 -13.93 1.69
CA ALA A 4 3.18 -13.28 0.36
C ALA A 4 1.82 -12.72 -0.11
N ASN A 5 0.70 -13.25 0.41
CA ASN A 5 -0.67 -12.78 0.15
C ASN A 5 -1.25 -11.76 1.15
N SER A 6 -0.55 -11.44 2.23
CA SER A 6 -1.03 -10.52 3.24
C SER A 6 -0.72 -9.08 2.82
N VAL A 7 -1.76 -8.26 2.77
CA VAL A 7 -1.69 -6.87 2.30
C VAL A 7 -1.35 -5.97 3.48
N PRO A 8 -0.19 -5.29 3.47
CA PRO A 8 0.18 -4.36 4.53
C PRO A 8 -0.89 -3.29 4.73
N THR A 9 -1.14 -2.95 5.98
CA THR A 9 -2.09 -1.89 6.34
C THR A 9 -1.33 -0.77 7.02
N LEU A 10 -1.37 0.43 6.42
CA LEU A 10 -0.74 1.63 6.96
C LEU A 10 -1.77 2.50 7.67
N SER A 11 -1.31 3.26 8.66
CA SER A 11 -2.10 4.36 9.20
C SER A 11 -2.23 5.46 8.13
N ARG A 12 -3.31 6.26 8.21
CA ARG A 12 -3.46 7.45 7.34
C ARG A 12 -2.22 8.35 7.43
N LEU A 13 -1.70 8.59 8.63
CA LEU A 13 -0.54 9.45 8.84
C LEU A 13 0.72 8.94 8.12
N ASP A 14 0.98 7.63 8.15
CA ASP A 14 2.15 7.05 7.48
C ASP A 14 1.98 7.02 5.96
N PHE A 15 0.76 6.74 5.49
CA PHE A 15 0.42 6.87 4.08
C PHE A 15 0.68 8.29 3.56
N ASP A 16 0.15 9.32 4.25
CA ASP A 16 0.30 10.71 3.83
C ASP A 16 1.79 11.15 3.80
N ARG A 17 2.60 10.66 4.75
CA ARG A 17 4.06 10.89 4.76
C ARG A 17 4.77 10.26 3.56
N LEU A 18 4.39 9.04 3.19
CA LEU A 18 4.95 8.35 2.03
C LEU A 18 4.50 9.02 0.72
N GLU A 19 3.21 9.36 0.63
CA GLU A 19 2.64 10.05 -0.53
C GLU A 19 3.32 11.39 -0.78
N HIS A 20 3.56 12.19 0.27
CA HIS A 20 4.30 13.45 0.16
C HIS A 20 5.74 13.29 -0.37
N ARG A 21 6.35 12.12 -0.16
CA ARG A 21 7.70 11.79 -0.68
C ARG A 21 7.66 11.13 -2.07
N GLY A 22 6.47 10.97 -2.66
CA GLY A 22 6.28 10.20 -3.90
C GLY A 22 6.45 8.69 -3.72
N ALA A 23 6.46 8.20 -2.48
CA ALA A 23 6.67 6.80 -2.13
C ALA A 23 5.36 6.01 -1.92
N ALA A 24 4.20 6.66 -2.04
CA ALA A 24 2.88 6.03 -2.03
C ALA A 24 1.91 6.82 -2.90
N GLY A 25 0.77 6.20 -3.23
CA GLY A 25 -0.25 6.87 -4.02
C GLY A 25 -1.50 6.03 -4.23
N THR A 26 -2.43 6.59 -5.01
CA THR A 26 -3.65 5.90 -5.41
C THR A 26 -3.36 4.87 -6.51
N ALA A 27 -4.11 3.77 -6.51
CA ALA A 27 -4.01 2.74 -7.55
C ALA A 27 -4.40 3.28 -8.94
N ALA A 28 -5.18 4.35 -9.02
CA ALA A 28 -5.56 5.01 -10.28
C ALA A 28 -4.34 5.45 -11.10
N ILE A 29 -3.24 5.87 -10.46
CA ILE A 29 -2.00 6.22 -11.16
C ILE A 29 -1.41 5.00 -11.89
N LEU A 30 -1.51 3.80 -11.31
CA LEU A 30 -1.04 2.57 -11.97
C LEU A 30 -1.91 2.24 -13.19
N ASP A 31 -3.22 2.46 -13.08
CA ASP A 31 -4.16 2.28 -14.18
C ASP A 31 -3.90 3.32 -15.30
N GLU A 32 -3.64 4.58 -14.96
CA GLU A 32 -3.27 5.66 -15.90
C GLU A 32 -1.95 5.40 -16.64
N MET A 33 -1.02 4.72 -15.98
CA MET A 33 0.26 4.29 -16.56
C MET A 33 0.13 3.01 -17.42
N ASP A 34 -1.09 2.54 -17.67
CA ASP A 34 -1.39 1.29 -18.40
C ASP A 34 -0.64 0.07 -17.80
N SER A 35 -0.53 0.05 -16.47
CA SER A 35 0.21 -0.97 -15.75
C SER A 35 -0.69 -2.15 -15.38
N ALA A 36 -0.32 -3.34 -15.84
CA ALA A 36 -0.98 -4.60 -15.45
C ALA A 36 -0.82 -4.95 -13.95
N VAL A 37 -0.07 -4.15 -13.18
CA VAL A 37 0.23 -4.41 -11.76
C VAL A 37 -1.04 -4.40 -10.90
N ALA A 38 -1.93 -3.43 -11.11
CA ALA A 38 -3.16 -3.34 -10.31
C ALA A 38 -4.08 -4.56 -10.56
N ASP A 39 -4.23 -4.98 -11.82
CA ASP A 39 -5.00 -6.17 -12.18
C ASP A 39 -4.39 -7.45 -11.62
N ARG A 40 -3.06 -7.60 -11.73
CA ARG A 40 -2.36 -8.74 -11.14
C ARG A 40 -2.61 -8.81 -9.62
N TRP A 41 -2.48 -7.68 -8.93
CA TRP A 41 -2.72 -7.64 -7.49
C TRP A 41 -4.15 -7.94 -7.09
N ARG A 42 -5.16 -7.57 -7.90
CA ARG A 42 -6.56 -7.95 -7.65
C ARG A 42 -6.74 -9.48 -7.63
N GLY A 43 -5.98 -10.21 -8.45
CA GLY A 43 -5.98 -11.68 -8.46
C GLY A 43 -5.13 -12.31 -7.35
N GLU A 44 -3.98 -11.72 -7.03
CA GLU A 44 -3.02 -12.29 -6.07
C GLU A 44 -3.37 -11.95 -4.61
N HIS A 45 -3.95 -10.77 -4.35
CA HIS A 45 -4.12 -10.22 -3.02
C HIS A 45 -5.60 -9.96 -2.69
N ALA A 46 -6.35 -11.02 -2.36
CA ALA A 46 -7.78 -10.92 -2.02
C ALA A 46 -8.11 -9.95 -0.86
N GLY A 47 -7.13 -9.65 0.02
CA GLY A 47 -7.29 -8.67 1.10
C GLY A 47 -7.09 -7.21 0.69
N TRP A 48 -6.70 -6.93 -0.56
CA TRP A 48 -6.42 -5.58 -1.02
C TRP A 48 -7.70 -4.90 -1.48
N ARG A 49 -7.93 -3.66 -1.04
CA ARG A 49 -9.12 -2.89 -1.40
C ARG A 49 -9.04 -2.23 -2.77
N GLY A 50 -7.94 -2.42 -3.51
CA GLY A 50 -7.76 -1.87 -4.85
C GLY A 50 -7.56 -0.35 -4.90
N ARG A 51 -7.09 0.28 -3.81
CA ARG A 51 -7.09 1.75 -3.69
C ARG A 51 -5.73 2.40 -3.62
N HIS A 52 -4.74 1.76 -3.01
CA HIS A 52 -3.48 2.41 -2.70
C HIS A 52 -2.30 1.45 -2.90
N TRP A 53 -1.15 2.04 -3.22
CA TRP A 53 0.15 1.39 -3.30
C TRP A 53 1.17 2.16 -2.47
N ALA A 54 2.26 1.48 -2.09
CA ALA A 54 3.44 2.12 -1.51
C ALA A 54 4.71 1.36 -1.87
N TYR A 55 5.83 2.08 -1.90
CA TYR A 55 7.15 1.49 -1.81
C TYR A 55 7.45 1.16 -0.35
N LEU A 56 7.66 -0.12 -0.05
CA LEU A 56 8.01 -0.61 1.29
C LEU A 56 9.32 -1.41 1.21
N ASP A 57 10.00 -1.52 2.35
CA ASP A 57 11.23 -2.31 2.45
C ASP A 57 10.97 -3.79 2.13
N ASP A 58 11.87 -4.38 1.35
CA ASP A 58 11.91 -5.81 1.09
C ASP A 58 12.97 -6.52 1.95
N ALA A 59 12.99 -7.85 1.86
CA ALA A 59 13.92 -8.69 2.64
C ALA A 59 15.40 -8.47 2.28
N HIS A 60 15.68 -7.77 1.19
CA HIS A 60 17.03 -7.51 0.68
C HIS A 60 17.45 -6.05 0.91
N GLY A 61 16.67 -5.27 1.65
CA GLY A 61 16.96 -3.86 1.97
C GLY A 61 16.69 -2.90 0.81
N GLY A 62 15.99 -3.35 -0.23
CA GLY A 62 15.49 -2.52 -1.32
C GLY A 62 14.05 -2.07 -1.08
N LEU A 63 13.60 -1.07 -1.83
CA LEU A 63 12.19 -0.71 -1.88
C LEU A 63 11.48 -1.49 -2.98
N ARG A 64 10.38 -2.15 -2.62
CA ARG A 64 9.51 -2.82 -3.57
C ARG A 64 8.13 -2.19 -3.59
N LEU A 65 7.50 -2.22 -4.74
CA LEU A 65 6.13 -1.74 -4.91
C LEU A 65 5.15 -2.76 -4.32
N HIS A 66 4.29 -2.33 -3.39
CA HIS A 66 3.32 -3.19 -2.70
C HIS A 66 1.88 -2.65 -2.82
N PRO A 67 0.87 -3.54 -2.93
CA PRO A 67 -0.50 -3.18 -2.66
C PRO A 67 -0.65 -2.93 -1.16
N ILE A 68 -1.30 -1.83 -0.76
CA ILE A 68 -1.54 -1.52 0.66
C ILE A 68 -3.00 -1.16 0.92
N ASN A 69 -3.42 -1.37 2.17
CA ASN A 69 -4.64 -0.79 2.71
C ASN A 69 -4.28 0.39 3.61
N VAL A 70 -5.18 1.36 3.74
CA VAL A 70 -5.02 2.50 4.66
C VAL A 70 -6.17 2.51 5.65
N THR A 71 -5.85 2.53 6.93
CA THR A 71 -6.84 2.70 8.00
C THR A 71 -6.88 4.16 8.43
N ARG A 72 -8.08 4.60 8.85
CA ARG A 72 -8.15 5.82 9.66
C ARG A 72 -7.48 5.48 10.98
N ALA A 73 -6.54 6.32 11.42
CA ALA A 73 -5.98 6.19 12.75
C ALA A 73 -7.14 6.08 13.75
N SER A 74 -7.22 4.96 14.48
CA SER A 74 -7.98 4.95 15.72
C SER A 74 -7.32 6.02 16.57
N ARG A 75 -8.06 7.10 16.85
CA ARG A 75 -7.68 8.09 17.85
C ARG A 75 -7.41 7.29 19.12
N GLN A 76 -6.15 7.04 19.46
CA GLN A 76 -5.82 6.55 20.80
C GLN A 76 -6.39 7.63 21.72
N ALA A 77 -7.42 7.26 22.47
CA ALA A 77 -7.91 8.08 23.54
C ALA A 77 -6.72 8.28 24.48
N ALA A 78 -6.22 9.51 24.54
CA ALA A 78 -5.34 9.91 25.60
C ALA A 78 -6.10 9.67 26.91
N ALA A 79 -5.55 8.77 27.74
CA ALA A 79 -5.96 8.56 29.11
C ALA A 79 -5.32 9.62 30.01
#